data_AF-A0A376UGM0-F1
#
_entry.id   AF-A0A376UGM0-F1
#
_cell.length_a   1.000
_cell.length_b   1.000
_cell.length_c   1.000
_cell.angle_alpha   90.00
_cell.angle_beta   90.00
_cell.angle_gamma   90.00
#
_symmetry.space_group_name_H-M   'P 1'
#
loop_
_entity.id
_entity.type
_entity.pdbx_description
1 polymer ?
#
loop_
_entity_poly.entity_id
_entity_poly.type
_entity_poly.pdbx_seq_one_letter_code
_entity_poly.pdbx_strand_id
1 'polypeptide(L)'
;MVQQRELRQYDESEESFLVTLATQMAAILSQSQLTALFGQYRQTRIRALPAAPGVAIAEGWQDATLPLMEQVYQASTLDPALERERLTGALEEAANEFRRYSKRFAAGAQKETAAIFDLYSHLLSDTRLRRELFAEVDKGSVAEWAVKTVIEKFAEQFAALSDNYLKERAGDLRALGQRLLFHLDDANQGPNAWPERFILVADELSATTLAELPRIA
;
A
#
# COMPACT_ATOMS: atom_id res chain seq x y z
N MET A 1 20.82 -13.23 -43.10
CA MET A 1 22.04 -13.41 -43.92
C MET A 1 22.16 -12.23 -44.86
N VAL A 2 23.09 -11.30 -44.63
CA VAL A 2 23.90 -10.67 -45.69
C VAL A 2 25.18 -10.21 -44.99
N GLN A 3 26.14 -11.13 -44.83
CA GLN A 3 27.50 -10.78 -44.43
C GLN A 3 28.28 -10.60 -45.73
N GLN A 4 28.43 -9.36 -46.18
CA GLN A 4 29.17 -9.03 -47.40
C GLN A 4 30.63 -8.76 -47.03
N ARG A 5 31.55 -9.42 -47.74
CA ARG A 5 32.96 -9.62 -47.37
C ARG A 5 33.93 -8.84 -48.28
N GLU A 6 33.51 -7.70 -48.82
CA GLU A 6 34.35 -6.82 -49.65
C GLU A 6 34.30 -5.36 -49.16
N LEU A 7 35.45 -4.67 -49.20
CA LEU A 7 35.61 -3.26 -48.83
C LEU A 7 34.89 -2.37 -49.85
N ARG A 8 33.62 -2.05 -49.58
CA ARG A 8 32.86 -1.05 -50.33
C ARG A 8 33.20 0.34 -49.78
N GLN A 9 33.64 1.26 -50.65
CA GLN A 9 33.68 2.70 -50.32
C GLN A 9 32.23 3.21 -50.30
N TYR A 10 31.83 3.80 -49.17
CA TYR A 10 30.50 4.40 -49.04
C TYR A 10 30.38 5.57 -50.02
N ASP A 11 29.24 5.68 -50.68
CA ASP A 11 28.94 6.84 -51.51
C ASP A 11 28.64 8.06 -50.62
N GLU A 12 28.82 9.28 -51.13
CA GLU A 12 28.63 10.53 -50.38
C GLU A 12 27.22 10.63 -49.76
N SER A 13 26.24 10.01 -50.43
CA SER A 13 24.86 9.87 -49.97
C SER A 13 24.71 8.92 -48.77
N GLU A 14 25.43 7.79 -48.75
CA GLU A 14 25.44 6.82 -47.65
C GLU A 14 26.18 7.39 -46.42
N GLU A 15 27.27 8.14 -46.63
CA GLU A 15 27.98 8.84 -45.56
C GLU A 15 27.11 9.93 -44.92
N SER A 16 26.45 10.75 -45.73
CA SER A 16 25.52 11.79 -45.24
C SER A 16 24.35 11.19 -44.45
N PHE A 17 23.84 10.04 -44.90
CA PHE A 17 22.79 9.32 -44.18
C PHE A 17 23.27 8.79 -42.83
N LEU A 18 24.47 8.19 -42.76
CA LEU A 18 25.05 7.70 -41.52
C LEU A 18 25.36 8.84 -40.53
N VAL A 19 25.83 10.00 -41.00
CA VAL A 19 26.04 11.19 -40.16
C VAL A 19 24.72 11.72 -39.60
N THR A 20 23.67 11.73 -40.42
CA THR A 20 22.33 12.16 -39.99
C THR A 20 21.75 11.20 -38.95
N LEU A 21 21.86 9.89 -39.18
CA LEU A 21 21.46 8.85 -38.22
C LEU A 21 22.25 8.96 -36.92
N ALA A 22 23.57 9.10 -36.99
CA ALA A 22 24.42 9.27 -35.82
C ALA A 22 24.03 10.52 -35.01
N THR A 23 23.70 11.62 -35.69
CA THR A 23 23.26 12.86 -35.03
C THR A 23 21.90 12.68 -34.35
N GLN A 24 20.93 12.04 -35.02
CA GLN A 24 19.62 11.75 -34.43
C GLN A 24 19.72 10.77 -33.26
N MET A 25 20.53 9.72 -33.39
CA MET A 25 20.78 8.76 -32.31
C MET A 25 21.52 9.41 -31.13
N ALA A 26 22.49 10.29 -31.38
CA ALA A 26 23.21 11.01 -30.33
C ALA A 26 22.28 11.91 -29.51
N ALA A 27 21.30 12.56 -30.15
CA ALA A 27 20.30 13.37 -29.45
C ALA A 27 19.44 12.52 -28.50
N ILE A 28 18.98 11.34 -28.96
CA ILE A 28 18.15 10.42 -28.16
C ILE A 28 18.97 9.77 -27.02
N LEU A 29 20.21 9.34 -27.31
CA LEU A 29 21.10 8.74 -26.32
C LEU A 29 21.54 9.75 -25.26
N SER A 30 21.81 11.00 -25.62
CA SER A 30 22.09 12.07 -24.66
C SER A 30 20.95 12.23 -23.65
N GLN A 31 19.70 12.28 -24.11
CA GLN A 31 18.57 12.48 -23.21
C GLN A 31 18.33 11.30 -22.25
N SER A 32 18.48 10.06 -22.73
CA SER A 32 18.34 8.86 -21.89
C SER A 32 19.51 8.65 -20.92
N GLN A 33 20.75 8.89 -21.35
CA GLN A 33 21.93 8.77 -20.50
C GLN A 33 22.01 9.86 -19.45
N LEU A 34 21.57 11.10 -19.72
CA LEU A 34 21.52 12.14 -18.68
C LEU A 34 20.53 11.74 -17.57
N THR A 35 19.43 11.07 -17.90
CA THR A 35 18.45 10.63 -16.90
C THR A 35 18.99 9.45 -16.07
N ALA A 36 19.73 8.53 -16.68
CA ALA A 36 20.37 7.40 -15.99
C ALA A 36 21.61 7.82 -15.17
N LEU A 37 22.51 8.63 -15.74
CA LEU A 37 23.77 9.09 -15.11
C LEU A 37 23.52 10.12 -14.01
N PHE A 38 22.57 11.04 -14.17
CA PHE A 38 22.22 12.00 -13.11
C PHE A 38 21.19 11.45 -12.12
N GLY A 39 20.43 10.42 -12.48
CA GLY A 39 19.51 9.74 -11.57
C GLY A 39 20.22 8.88 -10.53
N GLN A 40 21.33 8.23 -10.90
CA GLN A 40 22.00 7.25 -10.02
C GLN A 40 22.86 7.86 -8.89
N TYR A 41 23.26 9.13 -8.96
CA TYR A 41 24.18 9.75 -8.00
C TYR A 41 23.75 11.10 -7.43
N ARG A 42 22.48 11.49 -7.58
CA ARG A 42 21.95 12.58 -6.74
C ARG A 42 21.76 12.05 -5.33
N GLN A 43 22.77 12.26 -4.47
CA GLN A 43 22.59 12.27 -3.03
C GLN A 43 21.64 13.43 -2.70
N THR A 44 20.34 13.18 -2.81
CA THR A 44 19.32 14.13 -2.38
C THR A 44 19.39 14.20 -0.87
N ARG A 45 20.02 15.26 -0.34
CA ARG A 45 20.08 15.51 1.10
C ARG A 45 18.75 16.11 1.53
N ILE A 46 17.86 15.25 2.01
CA ILE A 46 16.56 15.66 2.53
C ILE A 46 16.73 16.04 4.00
N ARG A 47 16.33 17.25 4.37
CA ARG A 47 16.24 17.65 5.78
C ARG A 47 14.90 17.19 6.32
N ALA A 48 14.91 16.43 7.43
CA ALA A 48 13.72 15.90 8.08
C ALA A 48 13.66 16.28 9.57
N LEU A 49 12.50 16.06 10.20
CA LEU A 49 12.32 16.21 11.65
C LEU A 49 12.69 14.90 12.36
N PRO A 50 13.61 14.90 13.35
CA PRO A 50 13.98 13.68 14.06
C PRO A 50 12.90 13.29 15.07
N ALA A 51 12.19 12.18 14.81
CA ALA A 51 11.19 11.63 15.73
C ALA A 51 11.78 10.68 16.79
N ALA A 52 12.86 9.96 16.45
CA ALA A 52 13.56 9.04 17.34
C ALA A 52 15.08 9.13 17.14
N PRO A 53 15.89 8.99 18.21
CA PRO A 53 17.35 9.01 18.09
C PRO A 53 17.88 7.69 17.49
N GLY A 54 18.90 7.79 16.64
CA GLY A 54 19.58 6.63 16.07
C GLY A 54 20.14 6.91 14.66
N VAL A 55 21.02 6.03 14.19
CA VAL A 55 21.51 6.03 12.80
C VAL A 55 21.35 4.62 12.26
N ALA A 56 20.66 4.48 11.13
CA ALA A 56 20.45 3.22 10.44
C ALA A 56 20.75 3.39 8.94
N ILE A 57 21.26 2.33 8.30
CA ILE A 57 21.54 2.28 6.87
C ILE A 57 21.00 0.96 6.33
N ALA A 58 20.02 1.03 5.44
CA ALA A 58 19.50 -0.09 4.65
C ALA A 58 18.80 0.45 3.40
N GLU A 59 18.38 -0.44 2.50
CA GLU A 59 17.59 -0.06 1.33
C GLU A 59 16.20 0.47 1.74
N GLY A 60 15.72 1.51 1.05
CA GLY A 60 14.37 2.02 1.25
C GLY A 60 13.36 1.03 0.67
N TRP A 61 12.40 0.60 1.48
CA TRP A 61 11.33 -0.29 1.07
C TRP A 61 9.99 0.36 1.37
N GLN A 62 9.13 0.42 0.36
CA GLN A 62 7.78 0.92 0.47
C GLN A 62 6.81 -0.25 0.37
N ASP A 63 5.92 -0.37 1.34
CA ASP A 63 4.84 -1.35 1.26
C ASP A 63 3.79 -0.85 0.28
N ALA A 64 3.68 -1.56 -0.85
CA ALA A 64 2.65 -1.32 -1.87
C ALA A 64 1.65 -2.49 -1.95
N THR A 65 1.64 -3.38 -0.95
CA THR A 65 0.81 -4.58 -0.96
C THR A 65 -0.63 -4.32 -0.51
N LEU A 66 -0.86 -3.27 0.28
CA LEU A 66 -2.20 -2.93 0.74
C LEU A 66 -3.03 -2.29 -0.39
N PRO A 67 -4.22 -2.83 -0.70
CA PRO A 67 -5.11 -2.23 -1.68
C PRO A 67 -5.57 -0.85 -1.18
N LEU A 68 -5.48 0.16 -2.05
CA LEU A 68 -5.99 1.48 -1.74
C LEU A 68 -7.52 1.50 -1.82
N MET A 69 -8.17 2.08 -0.82
CA MET A 69 -9.63 2.27 -0.84
C MET A 69 -10.09 3.09 -2.07
N GLU A 70 -9.23 3.98 -2.58
CA GLU A 70 -9.49 4.76 -3.79
C GLU A 70 -9.63 3.91 -5.05
N GLN A 71 -8.96 2.74 -5.10
CA GLN A 71 -8.97 1.83 -6.24
C GLN A 71 -10.19 0.88 -6.23
N VAL A 72 -11.00 0.90 -5.17
CA VAL A 72 -12.23 0.12 -5.10
C VAL A 72 -13.35 0.89 -5.81
N TYR A 73 -13.86 0.28 -6.89
CA TYR A 73 -14.94 0.82 -7.72
C TYR A 73 -16.29 0.21 -7.35
N GLN A 74 -17.35 0.95 -7.65
CA GLN A 74 -18.71 0.44 -7.49
C GLN A 74 -18.93 -0.71 -8.48
N ALA A 75 -19.23 -1.88 -7.92
CA ALA A 75 -19.54 -3.08 -8.67
C ALA A 75 -20.81 -3.71 -8.11
N SER A 76 -21.53 -4.43 -8.97
CA SER A 76 -22.72 -5.19 -8.59
C SER A 76 -22.43 -6.68 -8.57
N THR A 77 -22.96 -7.38 -7.58
CA THR A 77 -22.91 -8.84 -7.48
C THR A 77 -24.27 -9.46 -7.84
N LEU A 78 -24.24 -10.66 -8.42
CA LEU A 78 -25.42 -11.50 -8.62
C LEU A 78 -25.56 -12.56 -7.51
N ASP A 79 -24.56 -12.68 -6.63
CA ASP A 79 -24.56 -13.64 -5.52
C ASP A 79 -24.33 -12.94 -4.17
N PRO A 80 -25.39 -12.38 -3.56
CA PRO A 80 -25.29 -11.75 -2.25
C PRO A 80 -24.99 -12.72 -1.10
N ALA A 81 -25.11 -14.03 -1.32
CA ALA A 81 -24.79 -15.02 -0.29
C ALA A 81 -23.28 -15.25 -0.23
N LEU A 82 -22.63 -15.40 -1.39
CA LEU A 82 -21.18 -15.50 -1.50
C LEU A 82 -20.47 -14.27 -0.92
N GLU A 83 -20.93 -13.06 -1.26
CA GLU A 83 -20.30 -11.84 -0.74
C GLU A 83 -20.44 -11.71 0.79
N ARG A 84 -21.53 -12.21 1.37
CA ARG A 84 -21.69 -12.26 2.84
C ARG A 84 -20.73 -13.22 3.50
N GLU A 85 -20.48 -14.38 2.88
CA GLU A 85 -19.51 -15.36 3.36
C GLU A 85 -18.09 -14.78 3.31
N ARG A 86 -17.70 -14.19 2.17
CA ARG A 86 -16.41 -13.49 2.00
C ARG A 86 -16.21 -12.40 3.06
N LEU A 87 -17.21 -11.54 3.27
CA LEU A 87 -17.16 -10.51 4.32
C LEU A 87 -17.02 -11.09 5.72
N THR A 88 -17.71 -12.18 6.01
CA THR A 88 -17.65 -12.81 7.33
C THR A 88 -16.25 -13.37 7.59
N GLY A 89 -15.67 -14.05 6.61
CA GLY A 89 -14.28 -14.54 6.66
C GLY A 89 -13.29 -13.40 6.89
N ALA A 90 -13.33 -12.36 6.04
CA ALA A 90 -12.43 -11.22 6.14
C ALA A 90 -12.55 -10.48 7.48
N LEU A 91 -13.77 -10.31 8.01
CA LEU A 91 -13.99 -9.70 9.34
C LEU A 91 -13.38 -10.53 10.46
N GLU A 92 -13.52 -11.86 10.41
CA GLU A 92 -12.97 -12.76 11.42
C GLU A 92 -11.44 -12.81 11.37
N GLU A 93 -10.86 -12.88 10.17
CA GLU A 93 -9.42 -12.88 9.96
C GLU A 93 -8.79 -11.56 10.44
N ALA A 94 -9.37 -10.42 10.04
CA ALA A 94 -8.95 -9.11 10.51
C ALA A 94 -9.07 -9.00 12.04
N ALA A 95 -10.23 -9.35 12.62
CA ALA A 95 -10.43 -9.25 14.06
C ALA A 95 -9.42 -10.10 14.86
N ASN A 96 -9.14 -11.32 14.38
CA ASN A 96 -8.14 -12.19 14.99
C ASN A 96 -6.72 -11.63 14.88
N GLU A 97 -6.38 -11.04 13.74
CA GLU A 97 -5.11 -10.37 13.54
C GLU A 97 -4.89 -9.18 14.48
N PHE A 98 -5.88 -8.28 14.58
CA PHE A 98 -5.83 -7.13 15.49
C PHE A 98 -5.71 -7.58 16.96
N ARG A 99 -6.38 -8.68 17.33
CA ARG A 99 -6.23 -9.30 18.65
C ARG A 99 -4.80 -9.84 18.88
N ARG A 100 -4.14 -10.39 17.86
CA ARG A 100 -2.72 -10.80 17.94
C ARG A 100 -1.80 -9.60 18.12
N TYR A 101 -2.04 -8.50 17.39
CA TYR A 101 -1.27 -7.25 17.56
C TYR A 101 -1.40 -6.69 18.97
N SER A 102 -2.63 -6.57 19.49
CA SER A 102 -2.86 -6.11 20.86
C SER A 102 -2.05 -6.92 21.88
N LYS A 103 -2.08 -8.26 21.80
CA LYS A 103 -1.30 -9.14 22.69
C LYS A 103 0.22 -8.92 22.57
N ARG A 104 0.74 -8.78 21.34
CA ARG A 104 2.18 -8.51 21.09
C ARG A 104 2.62 -7.19 21.72
N PHE A 105 1.84 -6.12 21.55
CA PHE A 105 2.16 -4.80 22.11
C PHE A 105 2.02 -4.74 23.62
N ALA A 106 1.04 -5.45 24.19
CA ALA A 106 0.88 -5.58 25.63
C ALA A 106 2.12 -6.22 26.29
N ALA A 107 2.72 -7.22 25.64
CA ALA A 107 3.96 -7.86 26.10
C ALA A 107 5.19 -6.95 25.97
N GLY A 108 5.21 -6.05 24.97
CA GLY A 108 6.31 -5.12 24.69
C GLY A 108 6.29 -3.79 25.46
N ALA A 109 5.51 -3.70 26.54
CA ALA A 109 5.33 -2.51 27.39
C ALA A 109 4.63 -1.28 26.74
N GLN A 110 4.01 -1.43 25.57
CA GLN A 110 3.22 -0.36 24.90
C GLN A 110 1.72 -0.53 25.19
N LYS A 111 1.32 -0.26 26.43
CA LYS A 111 -0.06 -0.50 26.90
C LYS A 111 -1.12 0.34 26.16
N GLU A 112 -0.80 1.58 25.81
CA GLU A 112 -1.70 2.47 25.08
C GLU A 112 -1.98 1.94 23.67
N THR A 113 -0.94 1.55 22.94
CA THR A 113 -1.05 0.95 21.60
C THR A 113 -1.82 -0.38 21.65
N ALA A 114 -1.60 -1.20 22.68
CA ALA A 114 -2.33 -2.44 22.86
C ALA A 114 -3.84 -2.22 23.09
N ALA A 115 -4.21 -1.20 23.87
CA ALA A 115 -5.60 -0.83 24.13
C ALA A 115 -6.30 -0.32 22.85
N ILE A 116 -5.59 0.42 22.00
CA ILE A 116 -6.11 0.88 20.71
C ILE A 116 -6.44 -0.31 19.80
N PHE A 117 -5.52 -1.27 19.67
CA PHE A 117 -5.77 -2.46 18.86
C PHE A 117 -6.86 -3.37 19.44
N ASP A 118 -6.99 -3.41 20.76
CA ASP A 118 -8.09 -4.13 21.41
C ASP A 118 -9.44 -3.50 21.05
N LEU A 119 -9.54 -2.16 21.09
CA LEU A 119 -10.74 -1.44 20.65
C LEU A 119 -11.09 -1.74 19.18
N TYR A 120 -10.11 -1.73 18.27
CA TYR A 120 -10.35 -2.08 16.87
C TYR A 120 -10.81 -3.51 16.68
N SER A 121 -10.26 -4.46 17.44
CA SER A 121 -10.72 -5.86 17.39
C SER A 121 -12.18 -6.00 17.84
N HIS A 122 -12.60 -5.21 18.84
CA HIS A 122 -14.00 -5.16 19.29
C HIS A 122 -14.90 -4.51 18.24
N LEU A 123 -14.45 -3.42 17.59
CA LEU A 123 -15.20 -2.77 16.52
C LEU A 123 -15.44 -3.71 15.32
N LEU A 124 -14.42 -4.45 14.90
CA LEU A 124 -14.52 -5.45 13.83
C LEU A 124 -15.44 -6.63 14.20
N SER A 125 -15.49 -6.97 15.49
CA SER A 125 -16.36 -8.02 16.02
C SER A 125 -17.79 -7.52 16.28
N ASP A 126 -18.07 -6.22 16.14
CA ASP A 126 -19.38 -5.66 16.42
C ASP A 126 -20.41 -6.07 15.36
N THR A 127 -21.52 -6.62 15.83
CA THR A 127 -22.70 -6.94 15.03
C THR A 127 -23.25 -5.75 14.25
N ARG A 128 -23.08 -4.51 14.74
CA ARG A 128 -23.53 -3.29 14.05
C ARG A 128 -22.78 -3.06 12.74
N LEU A 129 -21.45 -3.15 12.78
CA LEU A 129 -20.61 -3.01 11.58
C LEU A 129 -20.96 -4.10 10.57
N ARG A 130 -21.07 -5.35 11.02
CA ARG A 130 -21.47 -6.49 10.18
C ARG A 130 -22.83 -6.27 9.52
N ARG A 131 -23.81 -5.74 10.27
CA ARG A 131 -25.15 -5.43 9.73
C ARG A 131 -25.12 -4.32 8.69
N GLU A 132 -24.33 -3.26 8.87
CA GLU A 132 -24.21 -2.20 7.86
C GLU A 132 -23.55 -2.73 6.58
N LEU A 133 -22.51 -3.56 6.70
CA LEU A 133 -21.88 -4.20 5.54
C LEU A 133 -22.86 -5.11 4.80
N PHE A 134 -23.60 -5.95 5.51
CA PHE A 134 -24.61 -6.82 4.89
C PHE A 134 -25.75 -6.03 4.26
N ALA A 135 -26.13 -4.88 4.82
CA ALA A 135 -27.14 -4.02 4.21
C ALA A 135 -26.68 -3.44 2.86
N GLU A 136 -25.39 -3.16 2.66
CA GLU A 136 -24.87 -2.74 1.35
C GLU A 136 -24.83 -3.90 0.35
N VAL A 137 -24.50 -5.11 0.81
CA VAL A 137 -24.55 -6.33 -0.03
C VAL A 137 -25.98 -6.70 -0.40
N ASP A 138 -26.95 -6.50 0.50
CA ASP A 138 -28.38 -6.71 0.23
C ASP A 138 -28.92 -5.76 -0.87
N LYS A 139 -28.26 -4.61 -1.09
CA LYS A 139 -28.56 -3.72 -2.23
C LYS A 139 -27.94 -4.19 -3.55
N GLY A 140 -27.20 -5.30 -3.54
CA GLY A 140 -26.50 -5.85 -4.70
C GLY A 140 -25.06 -5.37 -4.88
N SER A 141 -24.43 -4.80 -3.84
CA SER A 141 -23.02 -4.40 -3.88
C SER A 141 -22.09 -5.58 -3.66
N VAL A 142 -20.90 -5.56 -4.28
CA VAL A 142 -19.81 -6.51 -3.97
C VAL A 142 -19.20 -6.18 -2.60
N ALA A 143 -18.59 -7.16 -1.93
CA ALA A 143 -17.99 -7.03 -0.59
C ALA A 143 -17.00 -5.85 -0.48
N GLU A 144 -16.13 -5.64 -1.47
CA GLU A 144 -15.11 -4.59 -1.45
C GLU A 144 -15.78 -3.20 -1.45
N TRP A 145 -16.81 -3.01 -2.27
CA TRP A 145 -17.58 -1.76 -2.31
C TRP A 145 -18.35 -1.53 -1.01
N ALA A 146 -18.92 -2.58 -0.42
CA ALA A 146 -19.59 -2.51 0.87
C ALA A 146 -18.61 -2.05 1.97
N VAL A 147 -17.40 -2.62 2.02
CA VAL A 147 -16.34 -2.21 2.96
C VAL A 147 -15.99 -0.74 2.76
N LYS A 148 -15.74 -0.30 1.52
CA LYS A 148 -15.41 1.09 1.23
C LYS A 148 -16.50 2.04 1.73
N THR A 149 -17.74 1.80 1.33
CA THR A 149 -18.88 2.66 1.63
C THR A 149 -19.11 2.79 3.13
N VAL A 150 -19.09 1.65 3.85
CA VAL A 150 -19.34 1.65 5.29
C VAL A 150 -18.18 2.29 6.04
N ILE A 151 -16.93 1.94 5.73
CA ILE A 151 -15.77 2.50 6.43
C ILE A 151 -15.63 4.00 6.20
N GLU A 152 -15.84 4.50 4.98
CA GLU A 152 -15.83 5.94 4.70
C GLU A 152 -16.90 6.67 5.52
N LYS A 153 -18.13 6.14 5.55
CA LYS A 153 -19.23 6.68 6.35
C LYS A 153 -18.89 6.71 7.86
N PHE A 154 -18.26 5.68 8.40
CA PHE A 154 -17.82 5.66 9.80
C PHE A 154 -16.66 6.65 10.04
N ALA A 155 -15.69 6.73 9.13
CA ALA A 155 -14.58 7.66 9.24
C ALA A 155 -15.05 9.12 9.24
N GLU A 156 -16.03 9.47 8.40
CA GLU A 156 -16.66 10.79 8.39
C GLU A 156 -17.39 11.11 9.69
N GLN A 157 -18.16 10.15 10.22
CA GLN A 157 -18.84 10.32 11.52
C GLN A 157 -17.84 10.57 12.65
N PHE A 158 -16.73 9.83 12.68
CA PHE A 158 -15.66 10.02 13.66
C PHE A 158 -14.96 11.38 13.49
N ALA A 159 -14.71 11.80 12.25
CA ALA A 159 -14.10 13.09 11.96
C ALA A 159 -14.99 14.29 12.33
N ALA A 160 -16.31 14.08 12.38
CA ALA A 160 -17.31 15.07 12.78
C ALA A 160 -17.50 15.16 14.31
N LEU A 161 -16.90 14.26 15.10
CA LEU A 161 -16.94 14.33 16.56
C LEU A 161 -16.12 15.53 17.06
N SER A 162 -16.58 16.14 18.16
CA SER A 162 -15.92 17.28 18.81
C SER A 162 -14.68 16.90 19.61
N ASP A 163 -14.46 15.61 19.86
CA ASP A 163 -13.28 15.10 20.56
C ASP A 163 -12.09 15.02 19.60
N ASN A 164 -11.08 15.87 19.84
CA ASN A 164 -9.85 15.91 19.05
C ASN A 164 -9.15 14.55 19.01
N TYR A 165 -9.20 13.77 20.09
CA TYR A 165 -8.57 12.46 20.13
C TYR A 165 -9.23 11.50 19.13
N LEU A 166 -10.57 11.45 19.10
CA LEU A 166 -11.30 10.58 18.16
C LEU A 166 -11.17 11.08 16.71
N LYS A 167 -11.07 12.39 16.52
CA LYS A 167 -10.88 13.00 15.20
C LYS A 167 -9.54 12.63 14.58
N GLU A 168 -8.45 12.69 15.36
CA GLU A 168 -7.13 12.24 14.92
C GLU A 168 -7.12 10.74 14.58
N ARG A 169 -7.99 9.95 15.21
CA ARG A 169 -8.11 8.50 15.00
C ARG A 169 -9.05 8.10 13.86
N ALA A 170 -9.69 9.05 13.19
CA ALA A 170 -10.49 8.74 11.99
C ALA A 170 -9.64 8.16 10.85
N GLY A 171 -8.34 8.52 10.78
CA GLY A 171 -7.39 7.92 9.83
C GLY A 171 -7.18 6.42 10.06
N ASP A 172 -7.19 5.98 11.32
CA ASP A 172 -7.02 4.58 11.69
C ASP A 172 -8.19 3.70 11.21
N LEU A 173 -9.41 4.27 11.07
CA LEU A 173 -10.55 3.56 10.46
C LEU A 173 -10.32 3.26 8.98
N ARG A 174 -9.67 4.17 8.23
CA ARG A 174 -9.34 3.91 6.81
C ARG A 174 -8.28 2.81 6.70
N ALA A 175 -7.28 2.81 7.57
CA ALA A 175 -6.29 1.73 7.63
C ALA A 175 -6.95 0.38 7.94
N LEU A 176 -7.96 0.36 8.82
CA LEU A 176 -8.76 -0.85 9.10
C LEU A 176 -9.57 -1.29 7.87
N GLY A 177 -10.12 -0.35 7.09
CA GLY A 177 -10.76 -0.63 5.81
C GLY A 177 -9.80 -1.24 4.78
N GLN A 178 -8.60 -0.70 4.64
CA GLN A 178 -7.55 -1.28 3.78
C GLN A 178 -7.20 -2.70 4.20
N ARG A 179 -7.15 -2.98 5.51
CA ARG A 179 -6.89 -4.32 6.02
C ARG A 179 -8.03 -5.30 5.72
N LEU A 180 -9.28 -4.85 5.81
CA LEU A 180 -10.42 -5.66 5.40
C LEU A 180 -10.39 -5.98 3.90
N LEU A 181 -10.02 -5.01 3.06
CA LEU A 181 -9.84 -5.22 1.63
C LEU A 181 -8.70 -6.20 1.34
N PHE A 182 -7.61 -6.16 2.10
CA PHE A 182 -6.53 -7.13 2.01
C PHE A 182 -7.00 -8.56 2.28
N HIS A 183 -7.80 -8.77 3.34
CA HIS A 183 -8.35 -10.10 3.67
C HIS A 183 -9.49 -10.54 2.72
N LEU A 184 -10.10 -9.62 1.97
CA LEU A 184 -11.05 -9.96 0.90
C LEU A 184 -10.36 -10.41 -0.39
N ASP A 185 -9.10 -10.02 -0.57
CA ASP A 185 -8.29 -10.38 -1.73
C ASP A 185 -7.57 -11.72 -1.48
N ASP A 186 -8.26 -12.82 -1.78
CA ASP A 186 -7.73 -14.19 -1.66
C ASP A 186 -6.43 -14.40 -2.45
N ALA A 187 -6.12 -13.54 -3.44
CA ALA A 187 -4.91 -13.65 -4.25
C ALA A 187 -3.65 -13.09 -3.57
N ASN A 188 -3.80 -12.27 -2.52
CA ASN A 188 -2.69 -11.56 -1.86
C ASN A 188 -2.18 -12.24 -0.58
N GLN A 189 -2.55 -13.50 -0.33
CA GLN A 189 -2.05 -14.29 0.81
C GLN A 189 -0.58 -14.76 0.65
N GLY A 190 0.25 -14.03 -0.10
CA GLY A 190 1.68 -14.23 -0.09
C GLY A 190 2.27 -13.72 1.23
N PRO A 191 3.24 -14.42 1.85
CA PRO A 191 3.97 -13.83 2.97
C PRO A 191 4.58 -12.51 2.50
N ASN A 192 4.30 -11.40 3.20
CA ASN A 192 4.96 -10.13 2.95
C ASN A 192 6.47 -10.40 2.85
N ALA A 193 7.01 -10.30 1.64
CA ALA A 193 8.39 -10.64 1.35
C ALA A 193 9.25 -9.49 1.84
N TRP A 194 9.40 -9.39 3.15
CA TRP A 194 10.25 -8.39 3.76
C TRP A 194 11.71 -8.68 3.39
N PRO A 195 12.44 -7.65 2.94
CA PRO A 195 13.89 -7.75 2.85
C PRO A 195 14.49 -8.06 4.22
N GLU A 196 15.65 -8.72 4.26
CA GLU A 196 16.34 -9.05 5.52
C GLU A 196 16.66 -7.79 6.36
N ARG A 197 16.93 -6.66 5.69
CA ARG A 197 17.09 -5.34 6.30
C ARG A 197 16.55 -4.26 5.36
N PHE A 198 15.73 -3.36 5.89
CA PHE A 198 15.16 -2.25 5.13
C PHE A 198 14.86 -1.04 6.01
N ILE A 199 14.75 0.12 5.38
CA ILE A 199 14.16 1.34 5.95
C ILE A 199 12.76 1.45 5.37
N LEU A 200 11.72 1.39 6.22
CA LEU A 200 10.34 1.60 5.77
C LEU A 200 10.16 3.04 5.30
N VAL A 201 9.62 3.21 4.09
CA VAL A 201 9.23 4.48 3.51
C VAL A 201 7.72 4.47 3.30
N ALA A 202 7.02 5.42 3.92
CA ALA A 202 5.58 5.60 3.79
C ALA A 202 5.23 7.08 3.89
N ASP A 203 4.13 7.49 3.26
CA ASP A 203 3.62 8.86 3.35
C ASP A 203 3.17 9.19 4.78
N GLU A 204 2.58 8.21 5.47
CA GLU A 204 2.14 8.32 6.86
C GLU A 204 2.52 7.05 7.62
N LEU A 205 3.06 7.22 8.84
CA LEU A 205 3.41 6.11 9.73
C LEU A 205 2.32 5.95 10.79
N SER A 206 1.41 5.00 10.56
CA SER A 206 0.34 4.66 11.49
C SER A 206 0.76 3.54 12.45
N ALA A 207 0.01 3.40 13.56
CA ALA A 207 0.24 2.29 14.50
C ALA A 207 0.04 0.93 13.82
N THR A 208 -0.93 0.83 12.89
CA THR A 208 -1.22 -0.39 12.14
C THR A 208 -0.03 -0.81 11.29
N THR A 209 0.58 0.12 10.53
CA THR A 209 1.76 -0.19 9.72
C THR A 209 2.92 -0.72 10.57
N LEU A 210 3.16 -0.12 11.74
CA LEU A 210 4.20 -0.60 12.67
C LEU A 210 3.90 -1.97 13.29
N ALA A 211 2.62 -2.35 13.41
CA ALA A 211 2.21 -3.64 13.95
C ALA A 211 2.52 -4.82 13.03
N GLU A 212 2.45 -4.56 11.73
CA GLU A 212 2.69 -5.55 10.68
C GLU A 212 4.18 -5.89 10.56
N LEU A 213 5.07 -4.93 10.84
CA LEU A 213 6.50 -5.15 10.72
C LEU A 213 7.03 -6.17 11.75
N PRO A 214 7.97 -7.04 11.35
CA PRO A 214 8.69 -7.87 12.30
C PRO A 214 9.56 -6.97 13.19
N ARG A 215 9.54 -7.19 14.51
CA ARG A 215 10.49 -6.53 15.40
C ARG A 215 11.87 -7.11 15.10
N ILE A 216 12.82 -6.24 14.80
CA ILE A 216 14.24 -6.57 14.80
C ILE A 216 14.60 -6.82 16.28
N ALA A 217 15.12 -8.01 16.56
CA ALA A 217 15.64 -8.39 17.88
C ALA A 217 16.93 -7.62 18.20
#